data_AF-X0V5E2-F1
#
_entry.id   AF-X0V5E2-F1
#
_cell.length_a   1.000
_cell.length_b   1.000
_cell.length_c   1.000
_cell.angle_alpha   90.00
_cell.angle_beta   90.00
_cell.angle_gamma   90.00
#
_symmetry.space_group_name_H-M   'P 1'
#
loop_
_entity.id
_entity.type
_entity.pdbx_description
1 polymer ?
#
loop_
_entity_poly.entity_id
_entity_poly.type
_entity_poly.pdbx_seq_one_letter_code
_entity_poly.pdbx_strand_id
1 'polypeptide(L)'
;IANEKTTFTDAFSMADDVLRAAVACITDLMVKEGLINLDFADVRTIMAGMGKAMMGTGEASGERRAIEAAEAAISNPLLDDVSMKGASGLLVSITGGSDLTLYEVDEAASRIRTEADGNANIIVGATYDDELDGTIRVSVVATGVGAVEAEMAQAPAEMVTGTQQDRGGLTQRLAGLAALPSAGPEGAPVDLDEPSLVLATNDIVQEPPVWRAPGDVTIEKRPAQTTGIALPRKAAQPKPAAPAQSFQPAPPAAMTRPVRRMPK
;
A
#
# COMPACT_ATOMS: atom_id res chain seq x y z
N ILE A 1 -14.91 20.18 -17.05
CA ILE A 1 -15.92 20.18 -15.96
C ILE A 1 -16.51 21.58 -15.79
N ALA A 2 -15.72 22.64 -15.63
CA ALA A 2 -16.22 24.03 -15.68
C ALA A 2 -16.27 24.60 -17.11
N ASN A 3 -17.24 25.48 -17.38
CA ASN A 3 -17.41 26.20 -18.66
C ASN A 3 -17.29 27.71 -18.44
N GLU A 4 -17.24 28.51 -19.51
CA GLU A 4 -17.13 29.99 -19.46
C GLU A 4 -18.29 30.69 -18.71
N LYS A 5 -19.38 29.97 -18.47
CA LYS A 5 -20.56 30.44 -17.71
C LYS A 5 -20.55 30.04 -16.22
N THR A 6 -19.60 29.21 -15.80
CA THR A 6 -19.49 28.74 -14.41
C THR A 6 -19.03 29.90 -13.52
N THR A 7 -19.78 30.20 -12.46
CA THR A 7 -19.38 31.25 -11.52
C THR A 7 -18.19 30.80 -10.67
N PHE A 8 -17.49 31.74 -10.05
CA PHE A 8 -16.36 31.40 -9.17
C PHE A 8 -16.81 30.48 -8.02
N THR A 9 -17.95 30.77 -7.38
CA THR A 9 -18.51 29.95 -6.31
C THR A 9 -18.84 28.52 -6.77
N ASP A 10 -19.39 28.37 -7.97
CA ASP A 10 -19.69 27.05 -8.52
C ASP A 10 -18.41 26.29 -8.84
N ALA A 11 -17.38 26.96 -9.38
CA ALA A 11 -16.10 26.33 -9.70
C ALA A 11 -15.39 25.77 -8.45
N PHE A 12 -15.45 26.47 -7.31
CA PHE A 12 -14.93 25.95 -6.04
C PHE A 12 -15.76 24.78 -5.52
N SER A 13 -17.08 24.89 -5.58
CA SER A 13 -17.96 23.77 -5.19
C SER A 13 -17.63 22.50 -6.00
N MET A 14 -17.39 22.64 -7.30
CA MET A 14 -17.01 21.52 -8.17
C MET A 14 -15.63 20.95 -7.82
N ALA A 15 -14.67 21.78 -7.40
CA ALA A 15 -13.38 21.31 -6.94
C ALA A 15 -13.50 20.55 -5.60
N ASP A 16 -14.30 21.07 -4.67
CA ASP A 16 -14.57 20.44 -3.38
C ASP A 16 -15.25 19.08 -3.56
N ASP A 17 -16.16 18.94 -4.54
CA ASP A 17 -16.79 17.67 -4.88
C ASP A 17 -15.77 16.62 -5.35
N VAL A 18 -14.81 17.00 -6.19
CA VAL A 18 -13.73 16.09 -6.63
C VAL A 18 -12.84 15.69 -5.45
N LEU A 19 -12.46 16.65 -4.59
CA LEU A 19 -11.65 16.37 -3.40
C LEU A 19 -12.36 15.44 -2.42
N ARG A 20 -13.66 15.69 -2.20
CA ARG A 20 -14.51 14.83 -1.38
C ARG A 20 -14.59 13.42 -1.96
N ALA A 21 -14.83 13.29 -3.26
CA ALA A 21 -14.86 11.99 -3.94
C ALA A 21 -13.52 11.25 -3.83
N ALA A 22 -12.39 11.96 -3.92
CA ALA A 22 -11.07 11.37 -3.81
C ALA A 22 -10.79 10.78 -2.42
N VAL A 23 -11.12 11.53 -1.37
CA VAL A 23 -10.96 11.04 0.00
C VAL A 23 -11.93 9.89 0.28
N ALA A 24 -13.20 10.06 -0.09
CA ALA A 24 -14.25 9.05 0.11
C ALA A 24 -13.89 7.73 -0.58
N CYS A 25 -13.38 7.76 -1.81
CA CYS A 25 -12.94 6.58 -2.56
C CYS A 25 -11.98 5.71 -1.75
N ILE A 26 -10.99 6.32 -1.10
CA ILE A 26 -9.96 5.59 -0.35
C ILE A 26 -10.49 5.15 1.02
N THR A 27 -11.22 6.03 1.71
CA THR A 27 -11.72 5.73 3.06
C THR A 27 -12.80 4.67 3.05
N ASP A 28 -13.67 4.68 2.05
CA ASP A 28 -14.80 3.76 1.96
C ASP A 28 -14.33 2.32 1.80
N LEU A 29 -13.25 2.10 1.04
CA LEU A 29 -12.62 0.78 0.87
C LEU A 29 -12.01 0.19 2.14
N MET A 30 -11.74 1.02 3.15
CA MET A 30 -11.17 0.60 4.44
C MET A 30 -12.22 0.44 5.53
N VAL A 31 -13.27 1.28 5.51
CA VAL A 31 -14.20 1.43 6.63
C VAL A 31 -15.54 0.73 6.37
N LYS A 32 -16.03 0.77 5.13
CA LYS A 32 -17.31 0.15 4.78
C LYS A 32 -17.10 -1.33 4.49
N GLU A 33 -18.13 -2.12 4.77
CA GLU A 33 -18.15 -3.52 4.34
C GLU A 33 -18.32 -3.56 2.83
N GLY A 34 -17.33 -4.11 2.15
CA GLY A 34 -17.34 -4.32 0.72
C GLY A 34 -17.32 -5.79 0.33
N LEU A 35 -17.62 -6.03 -0.94
CA LEU A 35 -17.48 -7.33 -1.57
C LEU A 35 -16.00 -7.74 -1.66
N ILE A 36 -15.13 -6.76 -1.88
CA ILE A 36 -13.67 -6.92 -1.90
C ILE A 36 -13.07 -5.81 -1.04
N ASN A 37 -12.78 -6.14 0.22
CA ASN A 37 -12.13 -5.23 1.15
C ASN A 37 -10.63 -5.17 0.90
N LEU A 38 -10.06 -3.99 1.09
CA LEU A 38 -8.63 -3.75 1.04
C LEU A 38 -8.14 -3.39 2.44
N ASP A 39 -6.91 -3.79 2.77
CA ASP A 39 -6.30 -3.39 4.02
C ASP A 39 -5.51 -2.07 3.88
N PHE A 40 -5.10 -1.51 5.02
CA PHE A 40 -4.33 -0.27 5.03
C PHE A 40 -2.92 -0.44 4.43
N ALA A 41 -2.34 -1.65 4.46
CA ALA A 41 -1.00 -1.89 3.94
C ALA A 41 -0.99 -1.84 2.41
N ASP A 42 -2.02 -2.38 1.77
CA ASP A 42 -2.25 -2.36 0.33
C ASP A 42 -2.34 -0.92 -0.20
N VAL A 43 -3.22 -0.12 0.39
CA VAL A 43 -3.40 1.29 0.00
C VAL A 43 -2.13 2.10 0.27
N ARG A 44 -1.50 1.91 1.45
CA ARG A 44 -0.26 2.60 1.78
C ARG A 44 0.85 2.27 0.79
N THR A 45 0.94 1.04 0.30
CA THR A 45 1.99 0.62 -0.64
C THR A 45 1.84 1.32 -2.00
N ILE A 46 0.61 1.54 -2.47
CA ILE A 46 0.36 2.28 -3.71
C ILE A 46 0.52 3.79 -3.52
N MET A 47 0.14 4.33 -2.37
CA MET A 47 0.15 5.78 -2.16
C MET A 47 1.50 6.33 -1.65
N ALA A 48 2.29 5.52 -0.96
CA ALA A 48 3.54 5.97 -0.36
C ALA A 48 4.67 6.08 -1.39
N GLY A 49 5.33 7.23 -1.45
CA GLY A 49 6.55 7.43 -2.24
C GLY A 49 6.33 7.51 -3.77
N MET A 50 5.09 7.47 -4.24
CA MET A 50 4.75 7.43 -5.67
C MET A 50 4.52 8.82 -6.30
N GLY A 51 4.83 9.91 -5.58
CA GLY A 51 4.84 11.25 -6.15
C GLY A 51 3.46 11.73 -6.63
N LYS A 52 3.34 12.13 -7.89
CA LYS A 52 2.11 12.71 -8.45
C LYS A 52 1.01 11.65 -8.58
N ALA A 53 -0.21 12.04 -8.23
CA ALA A 53 -1.40 11.21 -8.37
C ALA A 53 -2.49 11.95 -9.19
N MET A 54 -3.29 11.18 -9.92
CA MET A 54 -4.43 11.65 -10.72
C MET A 54 -5.64 10.74 -10.43
N MET A 55 -6.85 11.26 -10.58
CA MET A 55 -8.08 10.51 -10.32
C MET A 55 -9.12 10.69 -11.42
N GLY A 56 -9.68 9.58 -11.88
CA GLY A 56 -10.83 9.55 -12.77
C GLY A 56 -12.04 8.92 -12.07
N THR A 57 -13.23 9.46 -12.33
CA THR A 57 -14.50 8.89 -11.83
C THR A 57 -15.48 8.72 -12.97
N GLY A 58 -16.27 7.66 -12.91
CA GLY A 58 -17.30 7.35 -13.90
C GLY A 58 -18.50 6.70 -13.22
N GLU A 59 -19.69 7.01 -13.72
CA GLU A 59 -20.95 6.44 -13.25
C GLU A 59 -21.76 5.99 -14.44
N ALA A 60 -22.40 4.82 -14.32
CA ALA A 60 -23.32 4.32 -15.33
C ALA A 60 -24.39 3.42 -14.71
N SER A 61 -25.48 3.21 -15.45
CA SER A 61 -26.62 2.39 -15.06
C SER A 61 -27.11 1.54 -16.24
N GLY A 62 -27.91 0.51 -15.96
CA GLY A 62 -28.38 -0.46 -16.98
C GLY A 62 -27.53 -1.73 -17.07
N GLU A 63 -27.72 -2.52 -18.14
CA GLU A 63 -27.15 -3.88 -18.25
C GLU A 63 -25.63 -3.93 -18.42
N ARG A 64 -25.03 -2.91 -19.05
CA ARG A 64 -23.56 -2.80 -19.27
C ARG A 64 -22.92 -1.71 -18.42
N ARG A 65 -23.56 -1.36 -17.31
CA ARG A 65 -23.13 -0.28 -16.42
C ARG A 65 -21.69 -0.42 -15.92
N ALA A 66 -21.21 -1.64 -15.69
CA ALA A 66 -19.85 -1.87 -15.23
C ALA A 66 -18.78 -1.39 -16.24
N ILE A 67 -18.93 -1.80 -17.50
CA ILE A 67 -18.01 -1.42 -18.58
C ILE A 67 -18.14 0.08 -18.88
N GLU A 68 -19.38 0.58 -18.99
CA GLU A 68 -19.63 1.99 -19.30
C GLU A 68 -19.10 2.93 -18.20
N ALA A 69 -19.25 2.56 -16.92
CA ALA A 69 -18.68 3.33 -15.82
C ALA A 69 -17.15 3.29 -15.81
N ALA A 70 -16.55 2.13 -16.11
CA ALA A 70 -15.10 2.00 -16.25
C ALA A 70 -14.55 2.87 -17.39
N GLU A 71 -15.22 2.87 -18.55
CA GLU A 71 -14.84 3.72 -19.69
C GLU A 71 -14.98 5.21 -19.37
N ALA A 72 -16.05 5.59 -18.68
CA ALA A 72 -16.23 6.97 -18.21
C ALA A 72 -15.14 7.39 -17.20
N ALA A 73 -14.69 6.48 -16.34
CA ALA A 73 -13.60 6.75 -15.39
C ALA A 73 -12.25 6.92 -16.10
N ILE A 74 -11.96 6.10 -17.10
CA ILE A 74 -10.70 6.17 -17.88
C ILE A 74 -10.65 7.42 -18.75
N SER A 75 -11.77 7.78 -19.39
CA SER A 75 -11.88 8.96 -20.27
C SER A 75 -12.17 10.28 -19.52
N ASN A 76 -12.06 10.27 -18.19
CA ASN A 76 -12.36 11.44 -17.38
C ASN A 76 -11.29 12.54 -17.61
N PRO A 77 -11.66 13.82 -17.82
CA PRO A 77 -10.71 14.91 -18.05
C PRO A 77 -9.67 15.15 -16.94
N LEU A 78 -9.88 14.59 -15.74
CA LEU A 78 -8.93 14.63 -14.64
C LEU A 78 -7.86 13.53 -14.70
N LEU A 79 -7.98 12.63 -15.67
CA LEU A 79 -7.07 11.51 -15.89
C LEU A 79 -6.52 11.61 -17.33
N ASP A 80 -5.23 11.86 -17.46
CA ASP A 80 -4.60 11.91 -18.79
C ASP A 80 -4.20 10.49 -19.25
N ASP A 81 -4.25 10.22 -20.56
CA ASP A 81 -3.82 8.93 -21.14
C ASP A 81 -2.37 8.54 -20.76
N VAL A 82 -1.49 9.54 -20.65
CA VAL A 82 -0.09 9.36 -20.21
C VAL A 82 -0.03 8.91 -18.75
N SER A 83 -1.00 9.33 -17.93
CA SER A 83 -1.05 8.98 -16.50
C SER A 83 -1.46 7.52 -16.29
N MET A 84 -2.31 6.95 -17.14
CA MET A 84 -2.69 5.52 -17.04
C MET A 84 -1.53 4.59 -17.38
N LYS A 85 -0.83 4.86 -18.49
CA LYS A 85 0.29 4.02 -18.96
C LYS A 85 1.60 4.29 -18.22
N GLY A 86 1.74 5.45 -17.60
CA GLY A 86 2.92 5.84 -16.84
C GLY A 86 2.79 5.65 -15.33
N ALA A 87 1.64 5.19 -14.83
CA ALA A 87 1.43 4.96 -13.40
C ALA A 87 2.10 3.68 -12.94
N SER A 88 2.85 3.77 -11.85
CA SER A 88 3.46 2.59 -11.19
C SER A 88 2.47 1.88 -10.26
N GLY A 89 1.46 2.60 -9.77
CA GLY A 89 0.42 2.06 -8.88
C GLY A 89 -0.96 2.58 -9.28
N LEU A 90 -1.93 1.67 -9.30
CA LEU A 90 -3.31 1.94 -9.67
C LEU A 90 -4.26 1.39 -8.61
N LEU A 91 -5.11 2.25 -8.06
CA LEU A 91 -6.18 1.86 -7.16
C LEU A 91 -7.52 2.03 -7.88
N VAL A 92 -8.28 0.95 -7.96
CA VAL A 92 -9.61 0.92 -8.55
C VAL A 92 -10.62 0.67 -7.45
N SER A 93 -11.57 1.59 -7.28
CA SER A 93 -12.69 1.45 -6.36
C SER A 93 -13.98 1.31 -7.16
N ILE A 94 -14.71 0.24 -6.92
CA ILE A 94 -16.01 -0.02 -7.54
C ILE A 94 -17.05 0.06 -6.44
N THR A 95 -18.01 0.97 -6.59
CA THR A 95 -19.12 1.16 -5.66
C THR A 95 -20.42 0.89 -6.41
N GLY A 96 -21.28 0.06 -5.84
CA GLY A 96 -22.61 -0.20 -6.41
C GLY A 96 -23.63 -0.49 -5.33
N GLY A 97 -24.90 -0.56 -5.74
CA GLY A 97 -25.99 -0.96 -4.87
C GLY A 97 -25.93 -2.43 -4.45
N SER A 98 -26.95 -2.85 -3.70
CA SER A 98 -27.13 -4.25 -3.25
C SER A 98 -27.23 -5.27 -4.38
N ASP A 99 -27.40 -4.79 -5.61
CA ASP A 99 -27.50 -5.54 -6.86
C ASP A 99 -26.15 -5.75 -7.57
N LEU A 100 -25.03 -5.24 -7.02
CA LEU A 100 -23.69 -5.40 -7.58
C LEU A 100 -23.22 -6.86 -7.54
N THR A 101 -22.85 -7.38 -8.71
CA THR A 101 -22.38 -8.76 -8.88
C THR A 101 -20.86 -8.86 -9.06
N LEU A 102 -20.28 -10.02 -8.73
CA LEU A 102 -18.85 -10.29 -8.97
C LEU A 102 -18.47 -10.21 -10.46
N TYR A 103 -19.39 -10.57 -11.36
CA TYR A 103 -19.16 -10.51 -12.80
C TYR A 103 -18.96 -9.08 -13.28
N GLU A 104 -19.80 -8.15 -12.83
CA GLU A 104 -19.67 -6.72 -13.13
C GLU A 104 -18.36 -6.14 -12.60
N VAL A 105 -17.97 -6.52 -11.37
CA VAL A 105 -16.70 -6.09 -10.77
C VAL A 105 -15.50 -6.57 -11.60
N ASP A 106 -15.52 -7.82 -12.05
CA ASP A 106 -14.46 -8.40 -12.89
C ASP A 106 -14.40 -7.78 -14.29
N GLU A 107 -15.54 -7.50 -14.91
CA GLU A 107 -15.61 -6.81 -16.20
C GLU A 107 -15.04 -5.39 -16.12
N ALA A 108 -15.45 -4.61 -15.12
CA ALA A 108 -14.93 -3.25 -14.90
C ALA A 108 -13.42 -3.27 -14.64
N ALA A 109 -12.95 -4.18 -13.77
CA ALA A 109 -11.54 -4.33 -13.46
C ALA A 109 -10.71 -4.75 -14.69
N SER A 110 -11.20 -5.71 -15.47
CA SER A 110 -10.54 -6.18 -16.71
C SER A 110 -10.45 -5.08 -17.76
N ARG A 111 -11.49 -4.26 -17.89
CA ARG A 111 -11.49 -3.10 -18.80
C ARG A 111 -10.41 -2.08 -18.44
N ILE A 112 -10.23 -1.79 -17.15
CA ILE A 112 -9.19 -0.86 -16.66
C ILE A 112 -7.79 -1.47 -16.83
N ARG A 113 -7.61 -2.76 -16.51
CA ARG A 113 -6.33 -3.47 -16.67
C ARG A 113 -5.83 -3.46 -18.11
N THR A 114 -6.73 -3.41 -19.10
CA THR A 114 -6.36 -3.38 -20.52
C THR A 114 -5.74 -2.04 -20.94
N GLU A 115 -6.10 -0.93 -20.28
CA GLU A 115 -5.56 0.41 -20.58
C GLU A 115 -4.33 0.76 -19.72
N ALA A 116 -4.20 0.12 -18.55
CA ALA A 116 -3.08 0.31 -17.63
C ALA A 116 -1.79 -0.37 -18.12
N ASP A 117 -0.65 0.02 -17.53
CA ASP A 117 0.63 -0.67 -17.79
C ASP A 117 0.63 -2.09 -17.21
N GLY A 118 1.19 -3.04 -17.95
CA GLY A 118 1.28 -4.44 -17.52
C GLY A 118 2.17 -4.69 -16.31
N ASN A 119 3.04 -3.74 -15.95
CA ASN A 119 3.91 -3.80 -14.76
C ASN A 119 3.40 -2.92 -13.60
N ALA A 120 2.28 -2.20 -13.77
CA ALA A 120 1.69 -1.41 -12.70
C ALA A 120 1.13 -2.32 -11.60
N ASN A 121 1.29 -1.92 -10.35
CA ASN A 121 0.60 -2.58 -9.24
C ASN A 121 -0.86 -2.15 -9.20
N ILE A 122 -1.78 -3.04 -9.56
CA ILE A 122 -3.22 -2.74 -9.64
C ILE A 122 -3.96 -3.39 -8.49
N ILE A 123 -4.56 -2.56 -7.63
CA ILE A 123 -5.40 -2.99 -6.51
C ILE A 123 -6.85 -2.65 -6.82
N VAL A 124 -7.73 -3.64 -6.68
CA VAL A 124 -9.16 -3.51 -6.96
C VAL A 124 -9.92 -3.73 -5.66
N GLY A 125 -10.71 -2.73 -5.27
CA GLY A 125 -11.64 -2.80 -4.15
C GLY A 125 -13.07 -2.64 -4.65
N ALA A 126 -14.01 -3.28 -3.96
CA ALA A 126 -15.43 -3.20 -4.28
C ALA A 126 -16.24 -3.03 -2.99
N THR A 127 -17.03 -1.97 -2.92
CA THR A 127 -17.86 -1.62 -1.76
C THR A 127 -19.34 -1.45 -2.14
N TYR A 128 -20.22 -1.63 -1.16
CA TYR A 128 -21.65 -1.39 -1.32
C TYR A 128 -22.03 0.01 -0.87
N ASP A 129 -22.98 0.63 -1.59
CA ASP A 129 -23.62 1.88 -1.21
C ASP A 129 -25.10 1.82 -1.59
N ASP A 130 -25.98 1.85 -0.58
CA ASP A 130 -27.44 1.78 -0.76
C ASP A 130 -27.98 2.99 -1.56
N GLU A 131 -27.26 4.12 -1.59
CA GLU A 131 -27.64 5.29 -2.39
C GLU A 131 -27.47 5.06 -3.90
N LEU A 132 -26.73 4.03 -4.30
CA LEU A 132 -26.40 3.71 -5.70
C LEU A 132 -27.19 2.52 -6.26
N ASP A 133 -28.40 2.26 -5.76
CA ASP A 133 -29.26 1.18 -6.28
C ASP A 133 -29.47 1.29 -7.81
N GLY A 134 -29.10 0.24 -8.55
CA GLY A 134 -29.17 0.23 -10.01
C GLY A 134 -28.05 1.00 -10.75
N THR A 135 -27.10 1.62 -10.03
CA THR A 135 -25.99 2.39 -10.60
C THR A 135 -24.64 1.86 -10.10
N ILE A 136 -23.63 1.85 -10.97
CA ILE A 136 -22.24 1.56 -10.57
C ILE A 136 -21.41 2.83 -10.74
N ARG A 137 -20.65 3.17 -9.70
CA ARG A 137 -19.61 4.18 -9.70
C ARG A 137 -18.24 3.50 -9.70
N VAL A 138 -17.42 3.83 -10.69
CA VAL A 138 -16.03 3.37 -10.77
C VAL A 138 -15.12 4.57 -10.59
N SER A 139 -14.19 4.46 -9.64
CA SER A 139 -13.17 5.47 -9.36
C SER A 139 -11.80 4.86 -9.54
N VAL A 140 -10.93 5.56 -10.26
CA VAL A 140 -9.58 5.10 -10.58
C VAL A 140 -8.59 6.15 -10.10
N VAL A 141 -7.63 5.75 -9.27
CA VAL A 141 -6.56 6.60 -8.76
C VAL A 141 -5.23 6.07 -9.26
N ALA A 142 -4.60 6.86 -10.14
CA ALA A 142 -3.28 6.59 -10.70
C ALA A 142 -2.21 7.30 -9.87
N THR A 143 -1.16 6.57 -9.49
CA THR A 143 -0.02 7.06 -8.69
C THR A 143 1.29 6.65 -9.35
N GLY A 144 2.38 7.37 -9.09
CA GLY A 144 3.68 7.05 -9.72
C GLY A 144 3.88 7.72 -11.07
N VAL A 145 3.00 8.65 -11.45
CA VAL A 145 3.02 9.30 -12.77
C VAL A 145 4.23 10.24 -12.85
N GLY A 146 5.12 10.00 -13.81
CA GLY A 146 6.29 10.86 -14.07
C GLY A 146 7.51 10.59 -13.18
N ALA A 147 7.54 9.49 -12.42
CA ALA A 147 8.72 9.11 -11.62
C ALA A 147 10.00 8.97 -12.47
N VAL A 148 9.86 8.58 -13.74
CA VAL A 148 10.97 8.41 -14.68
C VAL A 148 11.66 9.73 -15.04
N GLU A 149 10.96 10.87 -15.03
CA GLU A 149 11.56 12.18 -15.30
C GLU A 149 12.29 12.75 -14.07
N ALA A 150 11.82 12.43 -12.86
CA ALA A 150 12.42 12.92 -11.62
C ALA A 150 13.76 12.25 -11.30
N GLU A 151 13.95 10.98 -11.67
CA GLU A 151 15.21 10.24 -11.45
C GLU A 151 16.31 10.68 -12.42
N MET A 152 15.97 11.06 -13.67
CA MET A 152 16.93 11.65 -14.62
C MET A 152 17.31 13.11 -14.31
N ALA A 153 16.47 13.85 -13.58
CA ALA A 153 16.74 15.23 -13.19
C ALA A 153 17.61 15.35 -11.91
N GLN A 154 17.84 14.26 -11.18
CA GLN A 154 18.61 14.23 -9.93
C GLN A 154 19.99 13.58 -10.07
N ALA A 155 20.53 13.42 -11.29
CA ALA A 155 21.97 13.21 -11.42
C ALA A 155 22.70 14.47 -10.95
N PRO A 156 23.53 14.42 -9.88
CA PRO A 156 24.31 15.58 -9.50
C PRO A 156 25.27 15.91 -10.64
N ALA A 157 25.11 17.09 -11.22
CA ALA A 157 26.11 17.69 -12.07
C ALA A 157 27.34 18.00 -11.19
N GLU A 158 28.20 17.00 -11.00
CA GLU A 158 29.54 17.24 -10.47
C GLU A 158 30.25 18.18 -11.45
N MET A 159 30.47 19.40 -10.96
CA MET A 159 31.25 20.45 -11.58
C MET A 159 32.66 19.94 -11.90
N VAL A 160 32.91 19.63 -13.17
CA VAL A 160 34.28 19.44 -13.68
C VAL A 160 34.92 20.81 -13.86
N THR A 161 35.41 21.38 -12.76
CA THR A 161 36.42 22.44 -12.77
C THR A 161 37.71 21.84 -12.24
N GLY A 162 38.51 21.28 -13.15
CA GLY A 162 39.75 20.60 -12.82
C GLY A 162 40.73 20.66 -13.98
N THR A 163 41.51 21.74 -14.01
CA THR A 163 42.85 21.91 -14.59
C THR A 163 43.37 20.83 -15.54
N GLN A 164 43.61 21.25 -16.79
CA GLN A 164 44.62 20.67 -17.68
C GLN A 164 45.98 20.60 -16.97
N GLN A 165 46.35 19.44 -16.43
CA GLN A 165 47.76 19.08 -16.34
C GLN A 165 47.95 17.57 -16.21
N ASP A 166 48.92 17.07 -16.99
CA ASP A 166 49.55 15.76 -16.92
C ASP A 166 49.10 14.68 -17.93
N ARG A 167 49.57 14.84 -19.18
CA ARG A 167 49.63 13.79 -20.22
C ARG A 167 51.01 13.11 -20.24
N GLY A 168 51.58 12.75 -19.08
CA GLY A 168 52.94 12.20 -18.98
C GLY A 168 53.08 10.72 -18.57
N GLY A 169 52.06 10.07 -18.01
CA GLY A 169 52.28 8.82 -17.25
C GLY A 169 52.03 7.48 -17.94
N LEU A 170 51.40 7.44 -19.13
CA LEU A 170 50.88 6.18 -19.70
C LEU A 170 51.92 5.31 -20.43
N THR A 171 53.09 5.85 -20.80
CA THR A 171 54.16 5.08 -21.44
C THR A 171 55.02 4.29 -20.45
N GLN A 172 54.98 4.61 -19.14
CA GLN A 172 55.87 3.99 -18.16
C GLN A 172 55.26 2.76 -17.45
N ARG A 173 53.95 2.52 -17.60
CA ARG A 173 53.27 1.35 -16.99
C ARG A 173 53.12 0.13 -17.92
N LEU A 174 53.43 0.26 -19.22
CA LEU A 174 53.40 -0.87 -20.16
C LEU A 174 54.73 -1.66 -20.24
N ALA A 175 55.82 -1.15 -19.66
CA ALA A 175 57.14 -1.81 -19.71
C ALA A 175 57.31 -2.97 -18.70
N GLY A 176 56.31 -3.23 -17.83
CA GLY A 176 56.39 -4.22 -16.76
C GLY A 176 55.78 -5.60 -17.06
N LEU A 177 55.19 -5.83 -18.23
CA LEU A 177 54.41 -7.03 -18.55
C LEU A 177 55.17 -8.09 -19.39
N ALA A 178 56.48 -7.95 -19.57
CA ALA A 178 57.28 -8.79 -20.47
C ALA A 178 58.20 -9.81 -19.76
N ALA A 179 57.80 -10.37 -18.62
CA ALA A 179 58.55 -11.45 -17.97
C ALA A 179 57.61 -12.50 -17.35
N LEU A 180 57.26 -13.51 -18.13
CA LEU A 180 56.71 -14.78 -17.63
C LEU A 180 57.72 -15.90 -17.94
N PRO A 181 58.22 -16.64 -16.93
CA PRO A 181 58.85 -17.93 -17.17
C PRO A 181 57.80 -19.02 -17.40
N SER A 182 58.18 -19.96 -18.26
CA SER A 182 57.41 -21.09 -18.79
C SER A 182 56.99 -22.13 -17.75
N ALA A 183 55.87 -22.79 -18.07
CA ALA A 183 55.17 -23.82 -17.29
C ALA A 183 56.00 -25.08 -16.97
N GLY A 184 55.72 -25.66 -15.80
CA GLY A 184 55.97 -27.05 -15.44
C GLY A 184 54.79 -27.59 -14.60
N PRO A 185 54.43 -28.88 -14.70
CA PRO A 185 53.26 -29.45 -14.02
C PRO A 185 53.65 -30.16 -12.71
N GLU A 186 52.90 -29.96 -11.62
CA GLU A 186 52.52 -31.02 -10.64
C GLU A 186 51.80 -30.45 -9.41
N GLY A 187 50.60 -30.99 -9.17
CA GLY A 187 50.03 -31.41 -7.87
C GLY A 187 50.00 -30.50 -6.63
N ALA A 188 48.80 -30.05 -6.25
CA ALA A 188 48.23 -30.16 -4.88
C ALA A 188 46.79 -29.58 -4.84
N PRO A 189 45.88 -30.09 -3.98
CA PRO A 189 44.47 -29.70 -3.98
C PRO A 189 44.26 -28.32 -3.35
N VAL A 190 43.31 -27.55 -3.89
CA VAL A 190 42.91 -26.24 -3.39
C VAL A 190 41.72 -26.44 -2.46
N ASP A 191 41.89 -26.14 -1.17
CA ASP A 191 40.83 -26.05 -0.18
C ASP A 191 39.85 -24.92 -0.55
N LEU A 192 38.55 -25.26 -0.58
CA LEU A 192 37.45 -24.31 -0.75
C LEU A 192 36.88 -23.99 0.65
N ASP A 193 37.48 -23.01 1.32
CA ASP A 193 36.87 -22.38 2.50
C ASP A 193 36.04 -21.15 2.06
N GLU A 194 34.81 -21.08 2.56
CA GLU A 194 33.81 -20.04 2.27
C GLU A 194 34.32 -18.63 2.64
N PRO A 195 34.05 -17.58 1.84
CA PRO A 195 34.33 -16.22 2.26
C PRO A 195 33.30 -15.76 3.30
N SER A 196 33.70 -15.70 4.57
CA SER A 196 32.99 -14.96 5.62
C SER A 196 32.98 -13.46 5.30
N LEU A 197 31.79 -12.89 5.14
CA LEU A 197 31.57 -11.44 5.01
C LEU A 197 32.03 -10.72 6.29
N VAL A 198 33.16 -10.03 6.19
CA VAL A 198 33.64 -9.10 7.22
C VAL A 198 32.92 -7.76 7.00
N LEU A 199 31.94 -7.47 7.84
CA LEU A 199 31.32 -6.14 7.95
C LEU A 199 32.37 -5.18 8.54
N ALA A 200 32.93 -4.32 7.69
CA ALA A 200 33.74 -3.19 8.12
C ALA A 200 32.83 -2.20 8.87
N THR A 201 33.00 -2.14 10.19
CA THR A 201 32.51 -1.04 11.02
C THR A 201 33.32 0.21 10.69
N ASN A 202 32.68 1.19 10.06
CA ASN A 202 32.77 2.62 10.37
C ASN A 202 32.11 3.43 9.25
N ASP A 203 30.88 3.89 9.51
CA ASP A 203 30.42 5.22 9.09
C ASP A 203 29.15 5.54 9.89
N ILE A 204 29.36 6.14 11.05
CA ILE A 204 28.27 6.80 11.80
C ILE A 204 28.04 8.14 11.11
N VAL A 205 26.99 8.20 10.30
CA VAL A 205 26.46 9.47 9.77
C VAL A 205 25.94 10.28 10.95
N GLN A 206 26.62 11.41 11.25
CA GLN A 206 26.16 12.39 12.23
C GLN A 206 24.98 13.19 11.66
N GLU A 207 23.81 13.14 12.31
CA GLU A 207 22.67 14.01 11.99
C GLU A 207 22.94 15.46 12.46
N PRO A 208 22.57 16.49 11.66
CA PRO A 208 22.72 17.90 12.03
C PRO A 208 21.72 18.36 13.12
N PRO A 209 21.99 19.48 13.83
CA PRO A 209 21.26 19.84 15.04
C PRO A 209 19.87 20.43 14.77
N VAL A 210 18.98 20.11 15.71
CA VAL A 210 17.60 20.57 15.98
C VAL A 210 17.19 21.87 15.28
N TRP A 211 16.12 21.79 14.48
CA TRP A 211 15.46 22.94 13.83
C TRP A 211 14.68 23.81 14.85
N ARG A 212 14.81 25.14 14.76
CA ARG A 212 14.06 26.13 15.57
C ARG A 212 13.08 26.90 14.68
N ALA A 213 11.79 26.90 15.04
CA ALA A 213 10.77 27.79 14.46
C ALA A 213 10.82 29.20 15.07
N PRO A 214 10.27 30.24 14.42
CA PRO A 214 10.04 31.54 15.03
C PRO A 214 8.84 31.46 16.00
N GLY A 215 9.11 31.58 17.30
CA GLY A 215 8.13 31.46 18.39
C GLY A 215 8.70 30.61 19.51
N ASP A 216 8.48 31.00 20.76
CA ASP A 216 9.12 30.43 21.96
C ASP A 216 8.58 29.02 22.32
N VAL A 217 8.73 28.07 21.40
CA VAL A 217 8.35 26.67 21.57
C VAL A 217 9.63 25.83 21.43
N THR A 218 10.15 25.38 22.57
CA THR A 218 11.27 24.45 22.64
C THR A 218 10.74 23.01 22.68
N ILE A 219 11.03 22.20 21.66
CA ILE A 219 10.69 20.77 21.62
C ILE A 219 11.85 19.99 22.25
N GLU A 220 11.69 19.53 23.49
CA GLU A 220 12.64 18.59 24.08
C GLU A 220 12.37 17.15 23.63
N LYS A 221 13.42 16.45 23.22
CA LYS A 221 13.38 15.03 22.82
C LYS A 221 13.15 14.18 24.08
N ARG A 222 11.89 13.82 24.36
CA ARG A 222 11.55 12.87 25.41
C ARG A 222 11.96 11.45 24.95
N PRO A 223 12.69 10.66 25.76
CA PRO A 223 12.96 9.26 25.43
C PRO A 223 11.65 8.50 25.29
N ALA A 224 11.57 7.63 24.27
CA ALA A 224 10.41 6.78 24.03
C ALA A 224 10.12 5.95 25.27
N GLN A 225 8.98 6.18 25.92
CA GLN A 225 8.48 5.26 26.92
C GLN A 225 8.00 4.02 26.17
N THR A 226 8.72 2.92 26.31
CA THR A 226 8.24 1.60 25.94
C THR A 226 7.04 1.28 26.81
N THR A 227 5.84 1.62 26.34
CA THR A 227 4.61 0.97 26.79
C THR A 227 4.65 -0.45 26.21
N GLY A 228 5.42 -1.31 26.87
CA GLY A 228 5.48 -2.72 26.53
C GLY A 228 4.11 -3.34 26.75
N ILE A 229 3.38 -3.62 25.67
CA ILE A 229 2.45 -4.73 25.68
C ILE A 229 3.34 -5.97 25.78
N ALA A 230 3.46 -6.49 26.99
CA ALA A 230 4.15 -7.74 27.24
C ALA A 230 3.45 -8.86 26.47
N LEU A 231 4.11 -9.37 25.44
CA LEU A 231 3.84 -10.71 24.91
C LEU A 231 3.99 -11.71 26.07
N PRO A 232 2.99 -12.55 26.40
CA PRO A 232 3.17 -13.57 27.41
C PRO A 232 4.21 -14.59 26.94
N ARG A 233 5.36 -14.58 27.61
CA ARG A 233 6.39 -15.61 27.45
C ARG A 233 5.97 -16.90 28.15
N LYS A 234 6.12 -17.99 27.40
CA LYS A 234 6.44 -19.38 27.80
C LYS A 234 5.36 -20.16 28.57
N ALA A 235 4.87 -21.21 27.91
CA ALA A 235 3.97 -22.23 28.45
C ALA A 235 4.49 -22.81 29.77
N ALA A 236 3.67 -22.67 30.83
CA ALA A 236 3.82 -23.42 32.06
C ALA A 236 3.28 -24.85 31.85
N GLN A 237 4.06 -25.84 32.25
CA GLN A 237 3.65 -27.24 32.26
C GLN A 237 2.44 -27.45 33.19
N PRO A 238 1.46 -28.30 32.82
CA PRO A 238 0.29 -28.55 33.65
C PRO A 238 0.69 -29.37 34.89
N LYS A 239 0.32 -28.84 36.06
CA LYS A 239 0.40 -29.51 37.36
C LYS A 239 -0.59 -30.70 37.37
N PRO A 240 -0.24 -31.89 37.88
CA PRO A 240 -1.14 -33.03 37.89
C PRO A 240 -2.38 -32.75 38.74
N ALA A 241 -3.55 -33.08 38.17
CA ALA A 241 -4.87 -32.87 38.74
C ALA A 241 -5.07 -33.70 40.02
N ALA A 242 -5.61 -33.06 41.06
CA ALA A 242 -6.22 -33.75 42.18
C ALA A 242 -7.52 -34.44 41.73
N PRO A 243 -7.90 -35.59 42.31
CA PRO A 243 -9.05 -36.36 41.85
C PRO A 243 -10.37 -35.58 42.04
N ALA A 244 -11.23 -35.66 41.02
CA ALA A 244 -12.51 -34.99 40.94
C ALA A 244 -13.43 -35.37 42.10
N GLN A 245 -14.00 -34.36 42.78
CA GLN A 245 -15.12 -34.58 43.70
C GLN A 245 -16.37 -34.89 42.88
N SER A 246 -16.91 -36.09 43.09
CA SER A 246 -18.15 -36.56 42.48
C SER A 246 -19.32 -35.67 42.91
N PHE A 247 -19.90 -34.97 41.94
CA PHE A 247 -21.17 -34.26 42.12
C PHE A 247 -22.31 -35.28 42.21
N GLN A 248 -22.94 -35.41 43.39
CA GLN A 248 -24.18 -36.18 43.56
C GLN A 248 -25.37 -35.23 43.45
N PRO A 249 -26.25 -35.37 42.44
CA PRO A 249 -27.47 -34.58 42.36
C PRO A 249 -28.49 -35.07 43.39
N ALA A 250 -29.16 -34.12 44.06
CA ALA A 250 -30.20 -34.39 45.05
C ALA A 250 -31.47 -35.00 44.40
N PRO A 251 -32.18 -35.92 45.08
CA PRO A 251 -33.38 -36.53 44.54
C PRO A 251 -34.56 -35.53 44.47
N PRO A 252 -35.46 -35.67 43.47
CA PRO A 252 -36.57 -34.75 43.27
C PRO A 252 -37.60 -34.84 44.40
N ALA A 253 -38.07 -33.68 44.86
CA ALA A 253 -39.09 -33.56 45.89
C ALA A 253 -40.43 -34.15 45.40
N ALA A 254 -40.99 -35.09 46.18
CA ALA A 254 -42.29 -35.68 45.91
C ALA A 254 -43.41 -34.64 46.07
N MET A 255 -44.10 -34.33 44.98
CA MET A 255 -45.32 -33.52 45.00
C MET A 255 -46.49 -34.33 45.54
N THR A 256 -46.90 -34.10 46.79
CA THR A 256 -48.15 -34.61 47.35
C THR A 256 -49.33 -33.80 46.79
N ARG A 257 -50.11 -34.40 45.88
CA ARG A 257 -51.39 -33.83 45.42
C ARG A 257 -52.44 -33.94 46.54
N PRO A 258 -53.14 -32.86 46.90
CA PRO A 258 -54.23 -32.96 47.86
C PRO A 258 -55.46 -33.64 47.22
N VAL A 259 -56.02 -34.62 47.92
CA VAL A 259 -57.24 -35.34 47.52
C VAL A 259 -58.46 -34.45 47.77
N ARG A 260 -59.21 -34.15 46.71
CA ARG A 260 -60.45 -33.37 46.74
C ARG A 260 -61.57 -34.24 47.31
N ARG A 261 -62.09 -33.92 48.51
CA ARG A 261 -63.30 -34.54 49.06
C ARG A 261 -64.55 -33.95 48.37
N MET A 262 -65.47 -34.80 47.93
CA MET A 262 -66.80 -34.42 47.48
C MET A 262 -67.77 -34.37 48.69
N PRO A 263 -68.71 -33.43 48.74
CA PRO A 263 -69.84 -33.51 49.66
C PRO A 263 -70.96 -34.38 49.07
N LYS A 264 -71.71 -35.06 49.94
CA LYS A 264 -73.01 -35.68 49.64
C LYS A 264 -74.11 -34.63 49.69
#